data_AF-A0A423PDB9-F1
#
_entry.id   AF-A0A423PDB9-F1
#
_cell.length_a   1.000
_cell.length_b   1.000
_cell.length_c   1.000
_cell.angle_alpha   90.00
_cell.angle_beta   90.00
_cell.angle_gamma   90.00
#
_symmetry.space_group_name_H-M   'P 1'
#
loop_
_entity.id
_entity.type
_entity.pdbx_description
1 polymer ?
#
loop_
_entity_poly.entity_id
_entity_poly.type
_entity_poly.pdbx_seq_one_letter_code
_entity_poly.pdbx_strand_id
1 'polypeptide(L)'
;MPFLSARKELLKKGWKPSISKEMQPVGTAVELKNRGIIEIERCTQGVQYCVFHYKKNKQCLGVTTTGEEVEELVVDAWDFKCQ
;
A
#
# COMPACT_ATOMS: atom_id res chain seq x y z
N MET A 1 11.62 -3.96 -5.14
CA MET A 1 11.79 -2.48 -5.13
C MET A 1 11.22 -1.93 -3.82
N PRO A 2 11.86 -0.97 -3.13
CA PRO A 2 11.32 -0.41 -1.89
C PRO A 2 9.96 0.29 -2.10
N PHE A 3 9.01 0.04 -1.20
CA PHE A 3 7.65 0.57 -1.29
C PHE A 3 7.62 2.10 -1.27
N LEU A 4 8.36 2.75 -0.37
CA LEU A 4 8.36 4.22 -0.28
C LEU A 4 8.85 4.89 -1.57
N SER A 5 9.84 4.27 -2.25
CA SER A 5 10.32 4.72 -3.56
C SER A 5 9.25 4.51 -4.65
N ALA A 6 8.60 3.34 -4.67
CA ALA A 6 7.53 3.05 -5.62
C ALA A 6 6.34 4.01 -5.44
N ARG A 7 5.92 4.24 -4.19
CA ARG A 7 4.87 5.21 -3.81
C ARG A 7 5.18 6.60 -4.35
N LYS A 8 6.40 7.10 -4.13
CA LYS A 8 6.83 8.42 -4.62
C LYS A 8 6.66 8.53 -6.15
N GLU A 9 7.05 7.50 -6.89
CA GLU A 9 6.90 7.48 -8.34
C GLU A 9 5.44 7.36 -8.80
N LEU A 10 4.61 6.59 -8.10
CA LEU A 10 3.18 6.50 -8.38
C LEU A 10 2.48 7.86 -8.22
N LEU A 11 2.74 8.54 -7.10
CA LEU A 11 2.20 9.89 -6.85
C LEU A 11 2.65 10.88 -7.94
N LYS A 12 3.93 10.86 -8.31
CA LYS A 12 4.49 11.70 -9.39
C LYS A 12 3.83 11.41 -10.74
N LYS A 13 3.46 10.16 -11.01
CA LYS A 13 2.74 9.74 -12.23
C LYS A 13 1.23 9.98 -12.18
N GLY A 14 0.72 10.64 -11.14
CA GLY A 14 -0.67 11.02 -11.00
C GLY A 14 -1.60 9.91 -10.50
N TRP A 15 -1.04 8.83 -9.95
CA TRP A 15 -1.82 7.87 -9.16
C TRP A 15 -2.16 8.49 -7.82
N LYS A 16 -3.41 8.38 -7.40
CA LYS A 16 -3.91 8.93 -6.15
C LYS A 16 -4.12 7.82 -5.13
N PRO A 17 -3.66 7.96 -3.87
CA PRO A 17 -4.01 7.04 -2.79
C PRO A 17 -5.53 6.85 -2.72
N SER A 18 -5.99 5.61 -2.71
CA SER A 18 -7.39 5.29 -2.48
C SER A 18 -7.56 4.87 -1.03
N ILE A 19 -8.31 5.66 -0.27
CA ILE A 19 -8.68 5.31 1.10
C ILE A 19 -9.45 3.98 1.06
N SER A 20 -8.91 2.97 1.74
CA SER A 20 -9.67 1.75 2.00
C SER A 20 -10.49 1.94 3.29
N LYS A 21 -11.62 1.24 3.39
CA LYS A 21 -12.46 1.24 4.60
C LYS A 21 -11.89 0.34 5.71
N GLU A 22 -10.57 0.30 5.85
CA GLU A 22 -9.91 -0.69 6.68
C GLU A 22 -10.44 -0.68 8.12
N MET A 23 -10.74 -1.89 8.63
CA MET A 23 -10.93 -2.16 10.05
C MET A 23 -9.68 -1.74 10.84
N GLN A 24 -9.82 -1.61 12.16
CA GLN A 24 -8.79 -1.05 13.05
C GLN A 24 -7.36 -1.54 12.70
N PRO A 25 -6.43 -0.63 12.38
CA PRO A 25 -5.08 -1.00 11.96
C PRO A 25 -4.32 -1.71 13.09
N VAL A 26 -3.50 -2.69 12.73
CA VAL A 26 -2.60 -3.41 13.65
C VAL A 26 -1.21 -3.55 13.04
N GLY A 27 -0.18 -3.69 13.87
CA GLY A 27 1.21 -3.88 13.42
C GLY A 27 1.69 -2.76 12.49
N THR A 28 2.37 -3.13 11.40
CA THR A 28 2.91 -2.22 10.37
C THR A 28 1.87 -1.25 9.81
N ALA A 29 0.59 -1.64 9.75
CA ALA A 29 -0.50 -0.77 9.28
C ALA A 29 -0.70 0.46 10.18
N VAL A 30 -0.44 0.34 11.49
CA VAL A 30 -0.50 1.47 12.43
C VAL A 30 0.55 2.51 12.09
N GLU A 31 1.80 2.05 11.89
CA GLU A 31 2.91 2.94 11.57
C GLU A 31 2.75 3.59 10.19
N LEU A 32 2.30 2.84 9.19
CA LEU A 32 1.96 3.38 7.88
C LEU A 32 0.91 4.51 7.99
N LYS A 33 -0.15 4.31 8.79
CA LYS A 33 -1.17 5.36 9.00
C LYS A 33 -0.64 6.57 9.76
N ASN A 34 0.20 6.37 10.78
CA ASN A 34 0.85 7.47 11.51
C ASN A 34 1.72 8.34 10.59
N ARG A 35 2.27 7.75 9.52
CA ARG A 35 3.03 8.45 8.47
C ARG A 35 2.16 9.06 7.36
N GLY A 36 0.83 9.00 7.47
CA GLY A 36 -0.09 9.53 6.48
C GLY A 36 -0.17 8.70 5.19
N ILE A 37 0.18 7.41 5.25
CA ILE A 37 -0.04 6.45 4.16
C ILE A 37 -1.44 5.87 4.37
N ILE A 38 -2.36 6.24 3.49
CA ILE A 38 -3.80 5.99 3.65
C ILE A 38 -4.34 5.01 2.61
N GLU A 39 -3.52 4.69 1.61
CA GLU A 39 -3.80 3.72 0.57
C GLU A 39 -3.80 2.25 1.03
N ILE A 40 -3.62 1.98 2.33
CA ILE A 40 -3.53 0.61 2.88
C ILE A 40 -4.91 -0.04 2.81
N GLU A 41 -4.99 -1.17 2.12
CA GLU A 41 -6.20 -2.00 2.04
C GLU A 41 -6.24 -3.07 3.11
N ARG A 42 -5.14 -3.80 3.29
CA ARG A 42 -4.96 -4.78 4.36
C ARG A 42 -3.49 -5.04 4.60
N CYS A 43 -3.12 -5.31 5.84
CA CYS A 43 -1.87 -5.96 6.19
C CYS A 43 -2.16 -7.23 6.97
N THR A 44 -1.46 -8.33 6.68
CA THR A 44 -1.66 -9.62 7.35
C THR A 44 -0.59 -9.89 8.40
N GLN A 45 -1.00 -10.51 9.50
CA GLN A 45 -0.09 -11.05 10.51
C GLN A 45 0.28 -12.50 10.14
N GLY A 46 1.57 -12.85 10.20
CA GLY A 46 2.09 -14.19 9.87
C GLY A 46 2.77 -14.25 8.50
N VAL A 47 2.02 -14.11 7.40
CA VAL A 47 2.60 -13.86 6.06
C VAL A 47 2.65 -12.36 5.91
N GLN A 48 3.78 -11.73 6.18
CA GLN A 48 3.87 -10.28 6.33
C GLN A 48 3.81 -9.59 4.97
N TYR A 49 2.59 -9.41 4.47
CA TYR A 49 2.33 -8.59 3.31
C TYR A 49 1.28 -7.52 3.60
N CYS A 50 1.42 -6.41 2.89
CA CYS A 50 0.45 -5.33 2.86
C CYS A 50 -0.01 -5.12 1.42
N VAL A 51 -1.28 -4.77 1.25
CA VAL A 51 -1.86 -4.39 -0.04
C VAL A 51 -2.21 -2.91 0.01
N PHE A 52 -1.88 -2.21 -1.07
CA PHE A 52 -2.13 -0.78 -1.24
C PHE A 52 -2.91 -0.51 -2.51
N HIS A 53 -3.88 0.40 -2.44
CA HIS A 53 -4.73 0.76 -3.57
C HIS A 53 -4.51 2.19 -4.04
N TYR A 54 -4.31 2.34 -5.34
CA TYR A 54 -4.23 3.63 -6.01
C TYR A 54 -5.29 3.74 -7.10
N LYS A 55 -5.71 4.96 -7.40
CA LYS A 55 -6.66 5.27 -8.47
C LYS A 55 -6.09 6.30 -9.43
N LYS A 56 -6.34 6.08 -10.72
CA LYS A 56 -6.06 7.04 -11.79
C LYS A 56 -7.15 6.92 -12.85
N ASN A 57 -7.93 7.98 -13.05
CA ASN A 57 -9.09 7.96 -13.95
C ASN A 57 -10.06 6.81 -13.57
N LYS A 58 -10.35 5.90 -14.50
CA LYS A 58 -11.19 4.70 -14.29
C LYS A 58 -10.36 3.45 -13.93
N GLN A 59 -9.05 3.59 -13.73
CA GLN A 59 -8.18 2.47 -13.37
C GLN A 59 -7.91 2.46 -11.87
N CYS A 60 -7.80 1.24 -11.35
CA CYS A 60 -7.33 0.96 -10.01
C CYS A 60 -6.02 0.18 -10.11
N LEU A 61 -5.11 0.39 -9.18
CA LEU A 61 -3.82 -0.29 -9.10
C LEU A 61 -3.68 -0.85 -7.69
N GLY A 62 -3.63 -2.18 -7.60
CA GLY A 62 -3.23 -2.90 -6.40
C GLY A 62 -1.72 -3.09 -6.38
N VAL A 63 -1.10 -2.81 -5.24
CA VAL A 63 0.33 -3.05 -4.98
C VAL A 63 0.43 -3.92 -3.75
N THR A 64 1.06 -5.08 -3.88
CA THR A 64 1.36 -5.97 -2.76
C THR A 64 2.83 -5.81 -2.38
N THR A 65 3.11 -5.66 -1.10
CA THR A 65 4.47 -5.60 -0.56
C THR A 65 4.68 -6.66 0.49
N THR A 66 5.91 -7.11 0.67
CA THR A 66 6.32 -7.96 1.80
C THR A 66 7.32 -7.23 2.71
N GLY A 67 7.28 -7.51 4.01
CA GLY A 67 8.22 -6.98 5.00
C GLY A 67 7.56 -6.68 6.36
N GLU A 68 8.37 -6.54 7.41
CA GLU A 68 7.90 -6.30 8.79
C GLU A 68 7.74 -4.82 9.07
N GLU A 69 8.78 -4.05 8.78
CA GLU A 69 8.86 -2.63 9.07
C GLU A 69 8.62 -1.80 7.82
N VAL A 70 8.14 -0.56 8.00
CA VAL A 70 7.78 0.33 6.88
C VAL A 70 8.95 0.57 5.93
N GLU A 71 10.15 0.71 6.47
CA GLU A 71 11.42 0.90 5.76
C GLU A 71 11.82 -0.33 4.92
N GLU A 72 11.39 -1.51 5.34
CA GLU A 72 11.76 -2.78 4.74
C GLU A 72 10.73 -3.30 3.75
N LEU A 73 9.57 -2.65 3.65
CA LEU A 73 8.53 -3.05 2.69
C LEU A 73 9.07 -3.02 1.26
N VAL A 74 9.03 -4.17 0.61
CA VAL A 74 9.42 -4.36 -0.79
C VAL A 74 8.19 -4.72 -1.60
N VAL A 75 7.99 -4.05 -2.74
CA VAL A 75 6.97 -4.44 -3.73
C VAL A 75 7.27 -5.84 -4.24
N ASP A 76 6.30 -6.74 -4.04
CA ASP A 76 6.32 -8.14 -4.46
C ASP A 76 5.51 -8.30 -5.76
N ALA A 77 4.30 -7.73 -5.81
CA ALA A 77 3.41 -7.82 -6.97
C ALA A 77 2.57 -6.55 -7.16
N TRP A 78 2.01 -6.38 -8.36
CA TRP A 78 1.03 -5.33 -8.64
C TRP A 78 0.11 -5.74 -9.79
N ASP A 79 -1.13 -5.24 -9.79
CA ASP A 79 -2.09 -5.46 -10.86
C ASP A 79 -3.08 -4.28 -11.01
N PHE A 80 -3.85 -4.25 -12.10
CA PHE A 80 -4.85 -3.21 -12.33
C PHE A 80 -6.24 -3.53 -11.76
N LYS A 81 -6.29 -4.25 -10.63
CA LYS A 81 -7.51 -4.61 -9.93
C LYS A 81 -7.42 -4.10 -8.50
N CYS A 82 -8.55 -3.69 -7.96
CA CYS A 82 -8.71 -3.47 -6.54
C CYS A 82 -9.87 -4.37 -6.14
N GLN A 83 -9.64 -5.23 -5.16
CA GLN A 83 -10.67 -6.12 -4.61
C GLN A 83 -11.74 -5.31 -3.88
#